data_AF-A0A5S3Q303-F1
#
_entry.id   AF-A0A5S3Q303-F1
#
_cell.length_a   1.000
_cell.length_b   1.000
_cell.length_c   1.000
_cell.angle_alpha   90.00
_cell.angle_beta   90.00
_cell.angle_gamma   90.00
#
_symmetry.space_group_name_H-M   'P 1'
#
loop_
_entity.id
_entity.type
_entity.pdbx_description
1 polymer ?
#
loop_
_entity_poly.entity_id
_entity_poly.type
_entity_poly.pdbx_seq_one_letter_code
_entity_poly.pdbx_strand_id
1 'polypeptide(L)'
;MMTRIAAMAALAVALALPARADIYDHLGRTAQMRHGTSKMLPPPGYDRQRWRAPNKCDYSRAGRPGETVWYLIINTSHRGCPARLVERAFTDYNW
;
A
#
# COMPACT_ATOMS: atom_id res chain seq x y z
N MET A 1 -6.88 -64.11 -11.41
CA MET A 1 -7.74 -62.99 -11.83
C MET A 1 -6.89 -61.72 -11.77
N MET A 2 -6.28 -61.34 -12.90
CA MET A 2 -5.47 -60.13 -13.04
C MET A 2 -6.40 -58.97 -13.41
N THR A 3 -6.54 -57.97 -12.53
CA THR A 3 -7.24 -56.73 -12.89
C THR A 3 -6.58 -55.53 -12.22
N ARG A 4 -5.72 -54.87 -13.01
CA ARG A 4 -5.51 -53.41 -13.12
C ARG A 4 -5.67 -52.58 -11.84
N ILE A 5 -4.54 -52.10 -11.30
CA ILE A 5 -4.49 -50.75 -10.74
C ILE A 5 -3.47 -49.97 -11.55
N ALA A 6 -4.02 -49.05 -12.31
CA ALA A 6 -3.36 -48.23 -13.29
C ALA A 6 -2.40 -47.23 -12.64
N ALA A 7 -1.34 -46.93 -13.39
CA ALA A 7 -0.41 -45.85 -13.20
C ALA A 7 -1.11 -44.54 -12.76
N MET A 8 -0.82 -44.10 -11.55
CA MET A 8 -1.06 -42.73 -11.09
C MET A 8 0.17 -42.24 -10.33
N ALA A 9 1.24 -41.91 -11.06
CA ALA A 9 2.39 -41.23 -10.49
C ALA A 9 3.21 -40.53 -11.59
N ALA A 10 2.67 -39.47 -12.20
CA ALA A 10 3.47 -38.46 -12.90
C ALA A 10 2.61 -37.26 -13.32
N LEU A 11 2.07 -36.51 -12.36
CA LEU A 11 1.48 -35.19 -12.64
C LEU A 11 1.92 -34.19 -11.58
N ALA A 12 3.24 -33.94 -11.49
CA ALA A 12 3.80 -32.99 -10.52
C ALA A 12 4.99 -32.19 -11.09
N VAL A 13 4.91 -31.78 -12.36
CA VAL A 13 5.90 -30.88 -12.98
C VAL A 13 5.18 -29.81 -13.79
N ALA A 14 4.51 -28.88 -13.11
CA ALA A 14 3.96 -27.68 -13.75
C ALA A 14 3.70 -26.49 -12.81
N LEU A 15 4.25 -26.45 -11.59
CA LEU A 15 3.97 -25.34 -10.64
C LEU A 15 5.17 -24.45 -10.32
N ALA A 16 6.30 -24.61 -10.99
CA ALA A 16 7.43 -23.69 -10.86
C ALA A 16 7.59 -22.84 -12.13
N LEU A 17 6.58 -22.03 -12.45
CA LEU A 17 6.85 -20.83 -13.22
C LEU A 17 7.49 -19.83 -12.26
N PRO A 18 8.76 -19.41 -12.43
CA PRO A 18 9.22 -18.21 -11.76
C PRO A 18 8.36 -17.09 -12.33
N ALA A 19 7.49 -16.49 -11.49
CA ALA A 19 6.90 -15.21 -11.83
C ALA A 19 8.08 -14.24 -12.04
N ARG A 20 8.38 -13.94 -13.32
CA ARG A 20 9.46 -13.02 -13.69
C ARG A 20 9.08 -11.64 -13.15
N ALA A 21 9.77 -11.21 -12.09
CA ALA A 21 9.63 -9.89 -11.48
C ALA A 21 10.30 -8.76 -12.30
N ASP A 22 10.65 -9.00 -13.56
CA ASP A 22 11.48 -8.12 -14.40
C ASP A 22 10.69 -7.11 -15.26
N ILE A 23 9.44 -6.80 -14.88
CA ILE A 23 8.67 -5.73 -15.57
C ILE A 23 8.84 -4.37 -14.87
N TYR A 24 9.50 -4.32 -13.71
CA TYR A 24 9.67 -3.09 -12.94
C TYR A 24 10.74 -2.12 -13.49
N ASP A 25 11.76 -2.61 -14.20
CA ASP A 25 12.87 -1.75 -14.66
C ASP A 25 12.50 -0.84 -15.84
N HIS A 26 11.47 -1.18 -16.61
CA HIS A 26 11.05 -0.39 -17.79
C HIS A 26 9.73 0.39 -17.60
N LEU A 27 9.00 0.17 -16.51
CA LEU A 27 7.82 0.96 -16.14
C LEU A 27 8.13 2.07 -15.13
N GLY A 28 9.42 2.31 -14.84
CA GLY A 28 9.91 3.40 -14.02
C GLY A 28 9.61 4.76 -14.63
N ARG A 29 8.35 5.21 -14.56
CA ARG A 29 8.08 6.63 -14.37
C ARG A 29 8.97 7.05 -13.21
N THR A 30 9.84 8.01 -13.45
CA THR A 30 10.67 8.69 -12.44
C THR A 30 9.75 9.50 -11.52
N ALA A 31 8.84 8.82 -10.83
CA ALA A 31 7.95 9.43 -9.88
C ALA A 31 8.81 9.79 -8.67
N GLN A 32 9.09 11.08 -8.52
CA GLN A 32 9.87 11.57 -7.40
C GLN A 32 9.04 11.45 -6.13
N MET A 33 9.66 11.11 -5.01
CA MET A 33 8.95 11.08 -3.72
C MET A 33 8.89 12.48 -3.13
N ARG A 34 7.68 12.96 -2.85
CA ARG A 34 7.44 14.22 -2.14
C ARG A 34 7.12 13.94 -0.68
N HIS A 35 7.69 14.77 0.18
CA HIS A 35 7.46 14.73 1.61
C HIS A 35 6.60 15.92 2.02
N GLY A 36 5.49 15.67 2.71
CA GLY A 36 4.70 16.74 3.31
C GLY A 36 5.28 17.12 4.67
N THR A 37 5.39 18.43 4.92
CA THR A 37 5.72 18.98 6.24
C THR A 37 4.51 19.76 6.73
N SER A 38 3.77 19.21 7.69
CA SER A 38 2.60 19.87 8.28
C SER A 38 2.48 19.51 9.75
N LYS A 39 2.05 20.47 10.58
CA LYS A 39 1.69 20.23 11.99
C LYS A 39 0.55 19.21 12.15
N MET A 40 -0.15 18.93 11.06
CA MET A 40 -1.25 17.95 11.01
C MET A 40 -0.76 16.51 10.94
N LEU A 41 0.48 16.28 10.51
CA LEU A 41 1.06 14.96 10.40
C LEU A 41 1.45 14.42 11.78
N PRO A 42 1.49 13.08 11.95
CA PRO A 42 2.07 12.48 13.14
C PRO A 42 3.53 12.86 13.35
N PRO A 43 4.04 12.76 14.58
CA PRO A 43 5.45 12.97 14.85
C PRO A 43 6.34 11.93 14.14
N PRO A 44 7.62 12.25 13.89
CA PRO A 44 8.57 11.28 13.34
C PRO A 44 8.60 9.97 14.13
N GLY A 45 8.64 8.84 13.43
CA GLY A 45 8.67 7.51 14.05
C GLY A 45 7.30 6.98 14.49
N TYR A 46 6.20 7.71 14.27
CA TYR A 46 4.87 7.16 14.50
C TYR A 46 4.64 5.93 13.63
N ASP A 47 4.29 4.79 14.24
CA ASP A 47 4.18 3.49 13.56
C ASP A 47 2.74 2.94 13.49
N ARG A 48 1.80 3.55 14.22
CA ARG A 48 0.43 3.05 14.32
C ARG A 48 -0.41 3.33 13.07
N GLN A 49 -1.47 2.54 12.93
CA GLN A 49 -2.39 2.58 11.79
C GLN A 49 -3.36 3.76 11.80
N ARG A 50 -3.61 4.39 12.95
CA ARG A 50 -4.59 5.48 13.12
C ARG A 50 -3.94 6.66 13.82
N TRP A 51 -4.18 7.88 13.34
CA TRP A 51 -3.64 9.12 13.89
C TRP A 51 -4.77 10.11 14.17
N ARG A 52 -4.72 10.83 15.30
CA ARG A 52 -5.61 11.95 15.60
C ARG A 52 -4.83 13.24 15.46
N ALA A 53 -5.18 14.06 14.48
CA ALA A 53 -4.48 15.31 14.20
C ALA A 53 -4.89 16.44 15.17
N PRO A 54 -4.13 17.55 15.27
CA PRO A 54 -4.45 18.67 16.17
C PRO A 54 -5.82 19.32 15.93
N ASN A 55 -6.37 19.20 14.72
CA ASN A 55 -7.72 19.68 14.41
C ASN A 55 -8.84 18.73 14.89
N LYS A 56 -8.51 17.69 15.67
CA LYS A 56 -9.41 16.67 16.22
C LYS A 56 -10.03 15.70 15.21
N CYS A 57 -9.56 15.71 13.96
CA CYS A 57 -9.96 14.71 12.96
C CYS A 57 -9.11 13.43 13.10
N ASP A 58 -9.74 12.27 12.89
CA ASP A 58 -9.04 10.99 12.87
C ASP A 58 -8.72 10.54 11.45
N TYR A 59 -7.53 9.97 11.28
CA TYR A 59 -7.01 9.51 10.01
C TYR A 59 -6.51 8.07 10.11
N SER A 60 -6.64 7.32 9.02
CA SER A 60 -6.02 6.00 8.85
C SER A 60 -4.84 6.07 7.88
N ARG A 61 -3.78 5.32 8.19
CA ARG A 61 -2.57 5.23 7.38
C ARG A 61 -2.79 4.32 6.16
N ALA A 62 -2.40 4.75 4.98
CA ALA A 62 -2.36 3.91 3.78
C ALA A 62 -1.30 4.42 2.79
N GLY A 63 -1.07 3.69 1.71
CA GLY A 63 -0.13 4.06 0.65
C GLY A 63 0.48 2.83 -0.03
N ARG A 64 1.08 3.03 -1.20
CA ARG A 64 1.96 2.02 -1.82
C ARG A 64 3.24 1.86 -0.98
N PRO A 65 4.05 0.80 -1.19
CA PRO A 65 5.37 0.72 -0.58
C PRO A 65 6.18 2.01 -0.78
N GLY A 66 6.68 2.60 0.32
CA GLY A 66 7.39 3.88 0.32
C GLY A 66 6.50 5.11 0.53
N GLU A 67 5.19 4.99 0.37
CA GLU A 67 4.23 6.08 0.60
C GLU A 67 3.63 6.00 2.00
N THR A 68 3.20 7.16 2.48
CA THR A 68 2.44 7.32 3.71
C THR A 68 1.47 8.46 3.49
N VAL A 69 0.19 8.11 3.33
CA VAL A 69 -0.94 9.03 3.19
C VAL A 69 -1.93 8.71 4.30
N TRP A 70 -2.43 9.76 4.94
CA TRP A 70 -3.38 9.68 6.05
C TRP A 70 -4.76 10.06 5.54
N TYR A 71 -5.66 9.11 5.43
CA TYR A 71 -7.02 9.32 4.91
C TYR A 71 -8.01 9.56 6.04
N LEU A 72 -8.91 10.53 5.86
CA LEU A 72 -9.91 10.89 6.86
C LEU A 72 -10.82 9.70 7.15
N ILE A 73 -10.98 9.37 8.44
CA ILE A 73 -11.95 8.38 8.87
C ILE A 73 -13.32 9.06 8.90
N ILE A 74 -14.11 8.85 7.84
CA ILE A 74 -15.30 9.66 7.49
C ILE A 74 -16.35 9.72 8.62
N ASN A 75 -16.52 8.63 9.38
CA ASN A 75 -17.47 8.60 10.50
C ASN A 75 -17.09 9.53 11.67
N THR A 76 -15.87 10.06 11.69
CA THR A 76 -15.38 11.05 12.67
C THR A 76 -15.22 12.46 12.08
N SER A 77 -15.65 12.65 10.83
CA SER A 77 -15.45 13.91 10.12
C SER A 77 -16.31 15.05 10.66
N HIS A 78 -15.77 16.25 10.58
CA HIS A 78 -16.46 17.51 10.82
C HIS A 78 -15.92 18.61 9.90
N ARG A 79 -16.53 19.80 9.94
CA ARG A 79 -16.05 20.95 9.17
C ARG A 79 -14.59 21.24 9.52
N GLY A 80 -13.73 21.35 8.50
CA GLY A 80 -12.30 21.61 8.69
C GLY A 80 -11.40 20.36 8.77
N CYS A 81 -11.94 19.16 8.48
CA CYS A 81 -11.13 17.98 8.23
C CYS A 81 -10.73 17.89 6.74
N PRO A 82 -9.44 18.05 6.39
CA PRO A 82 -8.96 17.64 5.08
C PRO A 82 -9.26 16.16 4.83
N ALA A 83 -9.62 15.81 3.59
CA ALA A 83 -9.89 14.42 3.21
C ALA A 83 -8.64 13.52 3.30
N ARG A 84 -7.45 14.11 3.12
CA ARG A 84 -6.16 13.43 3.22
C ARG A 84 -5.06 14.36 3.73
N LEU A 85 -4.07 13.79 4.40
CA LEU A 85 -2.80 14.43 4.71
C LEU A 85 -1.69 13.58 4.07
N VAL A 86 -0.82 14.21 3.28
CA VAL A 86 0.27 13.52 2.60
C VAL A 86 1.53 13.67 3.43
N GLU A 87 2.07 12.55 3.92
CA GLU A 87 3.38 12.52 4.60
C GLU A 87 4.48 12.19 3.59
N ARG A 88 4.30 11.12 2.81
CA ARG A 88 5.17 10.70 1.71
C ARG A 88 4.33 10.17 0.57
N ALA A 89 4.48 10.72 -0.63
CA ALA A 89 3.80 10.20 -1.82
C ALA A 89 4.62 10.45 -3.07
N PHE A 90 4.45 9.62 -4.08
CA PHE A 90 5.06 9.83 -5.39
C PHE A 90 4.37 11.01 -6.12
N THR A 91 5.12 11.68 -7.00
CA THR A 91 4.64 12.84 -7.79
C THR A 91 3.51 12.53 -8.76
N ASP A 92 3.23 11.25 -9.02
CA ASP A 92 2.15 10.79 -9.88
C ASP A 92 0.76 10.87 -9.22
N TYR A 93 0.69 11.19 -7.92
CA TYR A 93 -0.57 11.63 -7.30
C TYR A 93 -0.98 12.98 -7.87
N ASN A 94 -2.23 13.10 -8.33
CA ASN A 94 -2.85 14.41 -8.55
C ASN A 94 -3.18 15.00 -7.16
N TRP A 95 -2.25 15.78 -6.61
CA TRP A 95 -2.33 16.37 -5.25
C TRP A 95 -3.37 17.47 -5.16
#